data_AF-A0A929W2R6-F1
#
_entry.id   AF-A0A929W2R6-F1
#
_cell.length_a   1.000
_cell.length_b   1.000
_cell.length_c   1.000
_cell.angle_alpha   90.00
_cell.angle_beta   90.00
_cell.angle_gamma   90.00
#
_symmetry.space_group_name_H-M   'P 1'
#
loop_
_entity.id
_entity.type
_entity.pdbx_description
1 polymer ?
#
loop_
_entity_poly.entity_id
_entity_poly.type
_entity_poly.pdbx_seq_one_letter_code
_entity_poly.pdbx_strand_id
1 'polypeptide(L)'
;MHSSLLLFLAICLLPACLITIWRARQKRKTKDYEREEVSPTKPEHHTPIAQTYDQPQFLQAVRFSHESYPLIYVPQSGTAPQRPRFRKRAYPQGVTEQTLKRALYRHLVIHRSGLLRRFTYSQISSNAYIPTSSTARAYEPDITIIAELGDQRLLLDIEIDEPYVGSTGEPTHYIQGRDADRDMHLISLGWLVLRFSEMQVHHNLKGCVQEVERILRLIFIGEDVPTEFTGGKRTYRWTRERASIWAEEKYREQYLQVTFPSPKCPTSSEETSDPLDESAPISEEENMPLSQSTSSLAEEAF
;
A
#
# COMPACT_ATOMS: atom_id res chain seq x y z
N MET A 1 -13.97 -1.80 65.23
CA MET A 1 -13.83 -0.34 64.95
C MET A 1 -13.42 -0.01 63.51
N HIS A 2 -12.86 -0.92 62.71
CA HIS A 2 -12.43 -0.60 61.33
C HIS A 2 -13.54 -0.63 60.26
N SER A 3 -14.59 -1.44 60.45
CA SER A 3 -15.72 -1.52 59.49
C SER A 3 -16.55 -0.23 59.44
N SER A 4 -16.78 0.43 60.59
CA SER A 4 -17.51 1.70 60.66
C SER A 4 -16.74 2.88 60.05
N LEU A 5 -15.40 2.85 60.05
CA LEU A 5 -14.57 3.91 59.46
C LEU A 5 -14.60 3.87 57.92
N LEU A 6 -14.59 2.66 57.34
CA LEU A 6 -14.69 2.46 55.89
C LEU A 6 -16.09 2.82 55.37
N LEU A 7 -17.14 2.53 56.14
CA LEU A 7 -18.51 2.93 55.80
C LEU A 7 -18.66 4.46 55.84
N PHE A 8 -18.09 5.13 56.84
CA PHE A 8 -18.08 6.60 56.93
C PHE A 8 -17.29 7.25 55.78
N LEU A 9 -16.12 6.71 55.42
CA LEU A 9 -15.34 7.20 54.28
C LEU A 9 -16.09 7.03 52.95
N ALA A 10 -16.79 5.92 52.74
CA ALA A 10 -17.61 5.71 51.54
C ALA A 10 -18.79 6.69 51.46
N ILE A 11 -19.48 6.94 52.60
CA ILE A 11 -20.61 7.86 52.68
C ILE A 11 -20.18 9.32 52.45
N CYS A 12 -18.96 9.71 52.85
CA CYS A 12 -18.46 11.06 52.63
C CYS A 12 -17.83 11.30 51.25
N LEU A 13 -17.17 10.28 50.66
CA LEU A 13 -16.45 10.44 49.38
C LEU A 13 -17.36 10.32 48.15
N LEU A 14 -18.42 9.51 48.20
CA LEU A 14 -19.35 9.35 47.07
C LEU A 14 -20.11 10.65 46.72
N PRO A 15 -20.66 11.42 47.69
CA PRO A 15 -21.30 12.70 47.40
C PRO A 15 -20.30 13.74 46.87
N ALA A 16 -19.08 13.78 47.41
CA ALA A 16 -18.04 14.71 46.95
C ALA A 16 -17.61 14.42 45.50
N CYS A 17 -17.52 13.14 45.12
CA CYS A 17 -17.21 12.72 43.75
C CYS A 17 -18.37 13.07 42.79
N LEU A 18 -19.62 12.88 43.22
CA LEU A 18 -20.79 13.27 42.41
C LEU A 18 -20.90 14.79 42.22
N ILE A 19 -20.58 15.59 43.24
CA ILE A 19 -20.57 17.06 43.17
C ILE A 19 -19.48 17.56 42.21
N THR A 20 -18.29 16.96 42.22
CA THR A 20 -17.21 17.34 41.30
C THR A 20 -17.54 16.97 39.85
N ILE A 21 -18.12 15.80 39.60
CA ILE A 21 -18.61 15.38 38.27
C ILE A 21 -19.75 16.30 37.79
N TRP A 22 -20.68 16.67 38.68
CA TRP A 22 -21.77 17.59 38.35
C TRP A 22 -21.28 19.00 38.03
N ARG A 23 -20.32 19.54 38.81
CA ARG A 23 -19.66 20.83 38.51
C ARG A 23 -18.89 20.80 37.19
N ALA A 24 -18.22 19.69 36.87
CA ALA A 24 -17.53 19.50 35.59
C ALA A 24 -18.50 19.39 34.39
N ARG A 25 -19.73 18.90 34.61
CA ARG A 25 -20.81 18.91 33.62
C ARG A 25 -21.42 20.30 33.43
N GLN A 26 -21.58 21.10 34.49
CA GLN A 26 -22.08 22.48 34.39
C GLN A 26 -21.11 23.40 33.62
N LYS A 27 -19.78 23.21 33.77
CA LYS A 27 -18.77 23.92 32.96
C LYS A 27 -18.74 23.53 31.48
N ARG A 28 -19.47 22.47 31.09
CA ARG A 28 -19.65 22.01 29.70
C ARG A 28 -20.97 22.48 29.07
N LYS A 29 -21.62 23.51 29.64
CA LYS A 29 -22.68 24.23 28.92
C LYS A 29 -22.05 24.98 27.74
N THR A 30 -22.64 24.75 26.58
CA THR A 30 -22.36 25.35 25.29
C THR A 30 -22.27 26.86 25.39
N LYS A 31 -21.19 27.45 24.88
CA LYS A 31 -21.17 28.86 24.51
C LYS A 31 -22.19 29.01 23.38
N ASP A 32 -23.29 29.70 23.65
CA ASP A 32 -24.18 30.18 22.60
C ASP A 32 -23.38 31.18 21.75
N TYR A 33 -23.01 30.74 20.55
CA TYR A 33 -22.43 31.62 19.54
C TYR A 33 -23.61 32.18 18.75
N GLU A 34 -23.86 33.47 18.86
CA GLU A 34 -24.79 34.14 17.95
C GLU A 34 -24.31 33.91 16.51
N ARG A 35 -25.14 33.22 15.73
CA ARG A 35 -24.89 32.97 14.31
C ARG A 35 -25.25 34.25 13.56
N GLU A 36 -24.25 35.06 13.22
CA GLU A 36 -24.42 36.00 12.10
C GLU A 36 -24.71 35.18 10.84
N GLU A 37 -25.90 35.38 10.26
CA GLU A 37 -26.24 34.82 8.96
C GLU A 37 -25.43 35.51 7.87
N VAL A 38 -24.22 35.00 7.63
CA VAL A 38 -23.48 35.31 6.41
C VAL A 38 -24.10 34.49 5.28
N SER A 39 -24.69 35.18 4.31
CA SER A 39 -25.25 34.58 3.10
C SER A 39 -24.22 33.68 2.43
N PRO A 40 -24.59 32.47 1.96
CA PRO A 40 -23.64 31.53 1.40
C PRO A 40 -23.13 32.08 0.06
N THR A 41 -21.96 32.71 0.09
CA THR A 41 -21.19 32.95 -1.13
C THR A 41 -20.73 31.59 -1.63
N LYS A 42 -21.16 31.23 -2.83
CA LYS A 42 -20.75 30.02 -3.56
C LYS A 42 -19.23 29.87 -3.42
N PRO A 43 -18.69 28.74 -2.93
CA PRO A 43 -17.25 28.56 -2.85
C PRO A 43 -16.67 28.71 -4.25
N GLU A 44 -15.74 29.64 -4.41
CA GLU A 44 -14.98 29.75 -5.64
C GLU A 44 -14.32 28.39 -5.93
N HIS A 45 -14.43 27.95 -7.18
CA HIS A 45 -13.68 26.81 -7.66
C HIS A 45 -12.20 27.20 -7.70
N HIS A 46 -11.49 27.01 -6.59
CA HIS A 46 -10.03 27.06 -6.59
C HIS A 46 -9.55 25.88 -7.44
N THR A 47 -9.15 26.20 -8.66
CA THR A 47 -8.42 25.26 -9.51
C THR A 47 -7.08 25.00 -8.82
N PRO A 48 -6.74 23.75 -8.47
CA PRO A 48 -5.45 23.45 -7.87
C PRO A 48 -4.35 23.99 -8.78
N ILE A 49 -3.56 24.93 -8.29
CA ILE A 49 -2.41 25.46 -9.03
C ILE A 49 -1.48 24.27 -9.29
N ALA A 50 -1.03 24.16 -10.54
CA ALA A 50 -0.17 23.09 -10.99
C ALA A 50 1.04 22.92 -10.05
N GLN A 51 1.44 21.67 -9.84
CA GLN A 51 2.55 21.35 -8.94
C GLN A 51 3.85 21.93 -9.50
N THR A 52 4.45 22.88 -8.80
CA THR A 52 5.83 23.32 -9.08
C THR A 52 6.79 22.35 -8.43
N TYR A 53 7.01 21.20 -9.08
CA TYR A 53 8.18 20.34 -8.82
C TYR A 53 9.51 21.02 -9.22
N ASP A 54 9.44 22.18 -9.87
CA ASP A 54 10.56 23.03 -10.30
C ASP A 54 11.34 23.70 -9.17
N GLN A 55 11.05 23.41 -7.90
CA GLN A 55 11.84 23.93 -6.79
C GLN A 55 13.31 23.52 -7.01
N PRO A 56 14.24 24.46 -7.29
CA PRO A 56 15.63 24.10 -7.61
C PRO A 56 16.29 23.31 -6.48
N GLN A 57 15.85 23.58 -5.24
CA GLN A 57 16.25 22.88 -4.02
C GLN A 57 15.86 21.39 -4.07
N PHE A 58 14.65 21.07 -4.52
CA PHE A 58 14.19 19.68 -4.66
C PHE A 58 14.98 18.94 -5.74
N LEU A 59 15.12 19.55 -6.92
CA LEU A 59 15.86 18.94 -8.04
C LEU A 59 17.36 18.78 -7.73
N GLN A 60 17.96 19.65 -6.92
CA GLN A 60 19.35 19.52 -6.46
C GLN A 60 19.50 18.48 -5.33
N ALA A 61 18.52 18.38 -4.43
CA ALA A 61 18.54 17.47 -3.28
C ALA A 61 18.16 16.02 -3.63
N VAL A 62 17.41 15.83 -4.71
CA VAL A 62 17.05 14.50 -5.20
C VAL A 62 18.16 13.97 -6.09
N ARG A 63 18.80 12.87 -5.65
CA ARG A 63 19.77 12.16 -6.45
C ARG A 63 19.03 11.33 -7.50
N PHE A 64 19.04 11.79 -8.74
CA PHE A 64 18.58 11.00 -9.89
C PHE A 64 19.60 9.89 -10.20
N SER A 65 19.59 8.81 -9.42
CA SER A 65 20.30 7.59 -9.78
C SER A 65 19.41 6.76 -10.68
N HIS A 66 19.91 6.39 -11.85
CA HIS A 66 19.24 5.42 -12.73
C HIS A 66 19.76 3.99 -12.51
N GLU A 67 20.84 3.86 -11.73
CA GLU A 67 21.61 2.64 -11.54
C GLU A 67 21.30 1.93 -10.22
N SER A 68 20.77 2.66 -9.24
CA SER A 68 20.58 2.15 -7.88
C SER A 68 19.37 2.76 -7.20
N TYR A 69 18.70 1.95 -6.38
CA TYR A 69 17.61 2.39 -5.54
C TYR A 69 18.06 3.28 -4.36
N PRO A 70 17.17 4.13 -3.81
CA PRO A 70 15.83 4.41 -4.31
C PRO A 70 15.86 5.15 -5.66
N LEU A 71 14.90 4.84 -6.53
CA LEU A 71 14.70 5.54 -7.81
C LEU A 71 13.62 6.59 -7.63
N ILE A 72 13.82 7.78 -8.20
CA ILE A 72 12.86 8.88 -8.10
C ILE A 72 12.63 9.45 -9.50
N TYR A 73 11.37 9.48 -9.93
CA TYR A 73 10.95 10.12 -11.18
C TYR A 73 9.97 11.23 -10.88
N VAL A 74 10.27 12.41 -11.42
CA VAL A 74 9.59 13.67 -11.09
C VAL A 74 8.79 14.13 -12.31
N PRO A 75 7.51 14.50 -12.14
CA PRO A 75 6.72 15.14 -13.19
C PRO A 75 7.38 16.40 -13.74
N GLN A 76 7.13 16.68 -15.02
CA GLN A 76 7.43 18.01 -15.55
C GLN A 76 6.63 19.05 -14.77
N SER A 77 7.24 20.19 -14.49
CA SER A 77 6.54 21.26 -13.80
C SER A 77 5.38 21.81 -14.62
N GLY A 78 4.36 22.27 -13.90
CA GLY A 78 3.09 22.65 -14.53
C GLY A 78 2.17 21.47 -14.83
N THR A 79 2.62 20.22 -14.65
CA THR A 79 1.75 19.05 -14.83
C THR A 79 0.70 19.02 -13.72
N ALA A 80 -0.57 18.96 -14.11
CA ALA A 80 -1.67 18.87 -13.16
C ALA A 80 -1.83 17.41 -12.68
N PRO A 81 -1.83 17.16 -11.35
CA PRO A 81 -1.97 15.82 -10.80
C PRO A 81 -3.36 15.23 -11.06
N GLN A 82 -3.42 14.17 -11.85
CA GLN A 82 -4.65 13.43 -12.12
C GLN A 82 -4.95 12.44 -10.98
N ARG A 83 -6.10 12.62 -10.32
CA ARG A 83 -6.50 11.79 -9.18
C ARG A 83 -6.67 10.31 -9.57
N PRO A 84 -6.26 9.38 -8.69
CA PRO A 84 -6.55 7.96 -8.88
C PRO A 84 -8.03 7.66 -8.67
N ARG A 85 -8.43 6.47 -9.10
CA ARG A 85 -9.67 5.82 -8.66
C ARG A 85 -9.33 4.78 -7.58
N PHE A 86 -10.35 4.27 -6.90
CA PHE A 86 -10.17 3.28 -5.84
C PHE A 86 -10.98 2.02 -6.11
N ARG A 87 -10.37 0.85 -5.90
CA ARG A 87 -11.02 -0.46 -5.96
C ARG A 87 -10.29 -1.47 -5.08
N LYS A 88 -10.89 -2.63 -4.85
CA LYS A 88 -10.17 -3.77 -4.27
C LYS A 88 -9.05 -4.18 -5.25
N ARG A 89 -7.82 -4.37 -4.76
CA ARG A 89 -6.68 -4.77 -5.61
C ARG A 89 -7.03 -6.00 -6.43
N ALA A 90 -6.58 -6.00 -7.68
CA ALA A 90 -6.69 -7.15 -8.56
C ALA A 90 -5.63 -8.21 -8.23
N TYR A 91 -4.52 -7.80 -7.63
CA TYR A 91 -3.35 -8.64 -7.39
C TYR A 91 -3.01 -8.74 -5.89
N PRO A 92 -2.39 -9.86 -5.46
CA PRO A 92 -1.83 -9.98 -4.11
C PRO A 92 -0.74 -8.95 -3.86
N GLN A 93 -0.54 -8.62 -2.59
CA GLN A 93 0.56 -7.76 -2.16
C GLN A 93 1.88 -8.54 -2.13
N GLY A 94 2.97 -7.87 -2.50
CA GLY A 94 4.34 -8.30 -2.22
C GLY A 94 4.60 -8.43 -0.72
N VAL A 95 5.64 -9.18 -0.35
CA VAL A 95 5.92 -9.61 1.03
C VAL A 95 6.13 -8.42 1.97
N THR A 96 6.79 -7.37 1.49
CA THR A 96 7.18 -6.22 2.32
C THR A 96 6.25 -5.02 2.22
N GLU A 97 5.28 -5.01 1.29
CA GLU A 97 4.36 -3.89 1.05
C GLU A 97 3.62 -3.49 2.33
N GLN A 98 2.96 -4.45 2.96
CA GLN A 98 2.12 -4.18 4.13
C GLN A 98 2.96 -3.72 5.33
N THR A 99 4.20 -4.18 5.43
CA THR A 99 5.16 -3.77 6.46
C THR A 99 5.57 -2.31 6.26
N LEU A 100 5.96 -1.92 5.03
CA LEU A 100 6.28 -0.52 4.71
C LEU A 100 5.08 0.40 4.94
N LYS A 101 3.91 0.02 4.44
CA LYS A 101 2.68 0.78 4.61
C LYS A 101 2.36 1.05 6.07
N ARG A 102 2.42 0.02 6.93
CA ARG A 102 2.20 0.16 8.38
C ARG A 102 3.23 1.09 9.02
N ALA A 103 4.50 1.00 8.62
CA ALA A 103 5.55 1.87 9.14
C ALA A 103 5.31 3.34 8.74
N LEU A 104 4.93 3.59 7.49
CA LEU A 104 4.54 4.91 7.00
C LEU A 104 3.34 5.47 7.75
N TYR A 105 2.28 4.69 7.99
CA TYR A 105 1.15 5.13 8.82
C TYR A 105 1.59 5.51 10.23
N ARG A 106 2.37 4.64 10.89
CA ARG A 106 2.84 4.91 12.24
C ARG A 106 3.64 6.21 12.28
N HIS A 107 4.52 6.41 11.32
CA HIS A 107 5.41 7.58 11.28
C HIS A 107 4.67 8.87 10.93
N LEU A 108 3.95 8.88 9.81
CA LEU A 108 3.35 10.08 9.23
C LEU A 108 2.01 10.46 9.90
N VAL A 109 1.25 9.48 10.40
CA VAL A 109 -0.09 9.70 10.96
C VAL A 109 -0.09 9.66 12.49
N ILE A 110 0.53 8.63 13.10
CA ILE A 110 0.43 8.40 14.55
C ILE A 110 1.46 9.22 15.32
N HIS A 111 2.73 9.12 14.97
CA HIS A 111 3.82 9.77 15.71
C HIS A 111 3.87 11.29 15.52
N ARG A 112 3.13 11.85 14.55
CA ARG A 112 3.01 13.28 14.25
C ARG A 112 4.35 14.02 14.40
N SER A 113 5.39 13.60 13.67
CA SER A 113 6.59 14.42 13.55
C SER A 113 6.14 15.81 13.08
N GLY A 114 6.52 16.84 13.84
CA GLY A 114 5.72 18.05 14.08
C GLY A 114 5.33 18.92 12.88
N LEU A 115 5.75 18.58 11.68
CA LEU A 115 5.69 19.43 10.49
C LEU A 115 4.58 19.04 9.51
N LEU A 116 4.24 17.75 9.44
CA LEU A 116 3.20 17.22 8.57
C LEU A 116 1.98 16.72 9.38
N ARG A 117 1.57 17.48 10.40
CA ARG A 117 0.41 17.17 11.28
C ARG A 117 -0.96 17.06 10.57
N ARG A 118 -0.96 17.05 9.24
CA ARG A 118 -2.13 17.05 8.36
C ARG A 118 -2.36 15.73 7.64
N PHE A 119 -1.48 14.73 7.80
CA PHE A 119 -1.76 13.41 7.26
C PHE A 119 -2.85 12.69 8.04
N THR A 120 -3.80 12.15 7.28
CA THR A 120 -4.92 11.34 7.75
C THR A 120 -4.82 9.94 7.17
N TYR A 121 -5.53 8.98 7.76
CA TYR A 121 -5.51 7.59 7.30
C TYR A 121 -5.93 7.42 5.83
N SER A 122 -6.82 8.28 5.31
CA SER A 122 -7.30 8.22 3.93
C SER A 122 -6.25 8.63 2.89
N GLN A 123 -5.14 9.22 3.32
CA GLN A 123 -4.11 9.73 2.42
C GLN A 123 -3.02 8.71 2.10
N ILE A 124 -2.99 7.56 2.76
CA ILE A 124 -2.11 6.45 2.42
C ILE A 124 -3.01 5.28 2.01
N SER A 125 -2.76 4.64 0.86
CA SER A 125 -3.64 3.61 0.31
C SER A 125 -2.84 2.55 -0.46
N SER A 126 -3.40 1.34 -0.57
CA SER A 126 -2.93 0.31 -1.54
C SER A 126 -4.05 -0.09 -2.51
N ASN A 127 -5.12 0.70 -2.54
CA ASN A 127 -6.33 0.42 -3.32
C ASN A 127 -6.51 1.44 -4.46
N ALA A 128 -5.54 2.35 -4.62
CA ALA A 128 -5.55 3.31 -5.71
C ALA A 128 -5.23 2.58 -7.02
N TYR A 129 -5.83 3.05 -8.10
CA TYR A 129 -5.48 2.62 -9.44
C TYR A 129 -5.68 3.75 -10.45
N ILE A 130 -4.95 3.69 -11.54
CA ILE A 130 -5.07 4.60 -12.68
C ILE A 130 -5.58 3.81 -13.88
N PRO A 131 -6.77 4.13 -14.40
CA PRO A 131 -7.26 3.50 -15.62
C PRO A 131 -6.33 3.83 -16.79
N THR A 132 -5.84 2.79 -17.45
CA THR A 132 -5.26 2.91 -18.79
C THR A 132 -6.39 2.87 -19.83
N SER A 133 -6.09 3.15 -21.10
CA SER A 133 -7.07 2.99 -22.20
C SER A 133 -7.77 1.62 -22.15
N SER A 134 -8.98 1.52 -22.70
CA SER A 134 -9.96 0.45 -22.42
C SER A 134 -9.50 -0.99 -22.67
N THR A 135 -8.38 -1.22 -23.36
CA THR A 135 -7.79 -2.56 -23.60
C THR A 135 -6.55 -2.86 -22.76
N ALA A 136 -5.94 -1.86 -22.12
CA ALA A 136 -4.76 -2.03 -21.28
C ALA A 136 -5.14 -2.27 -19.81
N ARG A 137 -4.27 -2.96 -19.07
CA ARG A 137 -4.44 -3.19 -17.63
C ARG A 137 -4.20 -1.89 -16.88
N ALA A 138 -5.14 -1.55 -16.00
CA ALA A 138 -4.99 -0.41 -15.10
C ALA A 138 -3.73 -0.55 -14.23
N TYR A 139 -3.09 0.58 -13.96
CA TYR A 139 -1.95 0.64 -13.07
C TYR A 139 -2.41 0.62 -11.61
N GLU A 140 -1.79 -0.22 -10.78
CA GLU A 140 -2.08 -0.34 -9.35
C GLU A 140 -0.77 -0.17 -8.54
N PRO A 141 -0.49 1.02 -7.99
CA PRO A 141 0.60 1.24 -7.04
C PRO A 141 0.61 0.24 -5.90
N ASP A 142 1.79 -0.09 -5.39
CA ASP A 142 1.91 -0.84 -4.11
C ASP A 142 1.41 0.01 -2.93
N ILE A 143 1.90 1.25 -2.85
CA ILE A 143 1.48 2.23 -1.86
C ILE A 143 1.34 3.59 -2.53
N THR A 144 0.17 4.21 -2.37
CA THR A 144 -0.10 5.58 -2.79
C THR A 144 -0.14 6.51 -1.59
N ILE A 145 0.50 7.66 -1.72
CA ILE A 145 0.32 8.80 -0.80
C ILE A 145 -0.34 9.96 -1.56
N ILE A 146 -1.49 10.43 -1.06
CA ILE A 146 -2.22 11.60 -1.55
C ILE A 146 -2.12 12.70 -0.51
N ALA A 147 -1.20 13.63 -0.71
CA ALA A 147 -0.95 14.71 0.22
C ALA A 147 -1.51 16.04 -0.31
N GLU A 148 -2.12 16.83 0.57
CA GLU A 148 -2.66 18.14 0.25
C GLU A 148 -2.26 19.12 1.36
N LEU A 149 -1.55 20.18 1.01
CA LEU A 149 -1.11 21.23 1.92
C LEU A 149 -1.34 22.61 1.29
N GLY A 150 -2.40 23.28 1.74
CA GLY A 150 -2.83 24.53 1.10
C GLY A 150 -3.25 24.25 -0.34
N ASP A 151 -2.70 25.02 -1.28
CA ASP A 151 -2.98 24.86 -2.72
C ASP A 151 -2.08 23.81 -3.38
N GLN A 152 -1.09 23.27 -2.65
CA GLN A 152 -0.23 22.21 -3.15
C GLN A 152 -0.85 20.85 -2.94
N ARG A 153 -0.89 20.07 -4.02
CA ARG A 153 -1.23 18.64 -4.01
C ARG A 153 0.03 17.85 -4.30
N LEU A 154 0.13 16.63 -3.79
CA LEU A 154 1.14 15.64 -4.18
C LEU A 154 0.45 14.29 -4.32
N LEU A 155 0.65 13.66 -5.47
CA LEU A 155 0.36 12.25 -5.69
C LEU A 155 1.70 11.55 -5.76
N LEU A 156 1.96 10.69 -4.78
CA LEU A 156 3.18 9.92 -4.67
C LEU A 156 2.85 8.44 -4.82
N ASP A 157 3.42 7.86 -5.86
CA ASP A 157 3.46 6.45 -6.14
C ASP A 157 4.72 5.84 -5.49
N ILE A 158 4.53 4.90 -4.57
CA ILE A 158 5.61 4.16 -3.92
C ILE A 158 5.52 2.72 -4.36
N GLU A 159 6.59 2.26 -5.00
CA GLU A 159 6.72 0.93 -5.60
C GLU A 159 7.83 0.15 -4.90
N ILE A 160 7.64 -1.16 -4.75
CA ILE A 160 8.61 -2.06 -4.13
C ILE A 160 9.01 -3.12 -5.15
N ASP A 161 10.23 -2.99 -5.65
CA ASP A 161 10.72 -3.84 -6.74
C ASP A 161 11.31 -5.14 -6.18
N GLU A 162 10.68 -6.26 -6.52
CA GLU A 162 11.28 -7.58 -6.39
C GLU A 162 12.07 -7.99 -7.65
N PRO A 163 13.13 -8.80 -7.52
CA PRO A 163 13.90 -9.26 -8.68
C PRO A 163 13.16 -10.28 -9.56
N TYR A 164 12.27 -11.07 -8.98
CA TYR A 164 11.49 -12.08 -9.68
C TYR A 164 10.19 -12.34 -8.93
N VAL A 165 9.16 -12.80 -9.63
CA VAL A 165 7.87 -13.16 -9.03
C VAL A 165 8.03 -14.43 -8.18
N GLY A 166 7.69 -14.36 -6.90
CA GLY A 166 7.95 -15.47 -5.95
C GLY A 166 7.30 -16.80 -6.35
N SER A 167 6.10 -16.77 -6.90
CA SER A 167 5.35 -18.00 -7.26
C SER A 167 5.78 -18.65 -8.58
N THR A 168 6.43 -17.91 -9.48
CA THR A 168 6.79 -18.41 -10.83
C THR A 168 8.28 -18.41 -11.09
N GLY A 169 9.06 -17.63 -10.33
CA GLY A 169 10.47 -17.37 -10.60
C GLY A 169 10.70 -16.43 -11.79
N GLU A 170 9.66 -15.89 -12.41
CA GLU A 170 9.81 -15.02 -13.59
C GLU A 170 10.51 -13.70 -13.21
N PRO A 171 11.62 -13.32 -13.89
CA PRO A 171 12.28 -12.04 -13.67
C PRO A 171 11.36 -10.85 -13.86
N THR A 172 11.41 -9.89 -12.94
CA THR A 172 10.64 -8.64 -13.00
C THR A 172 11.50 -7.45 -12.56
N HIS A 173 11.02 -6.23 -12.84
CA HIS A 173 11.64 -4.95 -12.49
C HIS A 173 13.13 -4.76 -12.85
N TYR A 174 13.59 -5.50 -13.85
CA TYR A 174 14.96 -5.41 -14.34
C TYR A 174 15.18 -4.16 -15.21
N ILE A 175 16.44 -3.77 -15.34
CA ILE A 175 16.88 -2.67 -16.22
C ILE A 175 16.39 -2.94 -17.66
N GLN A 176 15.85 -1.92 -18.33
CA GLN A 176 15.21 -2.03 -19.66
C GLN A 176 13.95 -2.93 -19.70
N GLY A 177 13.36 -3.22 -18.54
CA GLY A 177 12.04 -3.82 -18.45
C GLY A 177 10.91 -2.83 -18.80
N ARG A 178 9.66 -3.30 -18.63
CA ARG A 178 8.44 -2.54 -18.97
C ARG A 178 8.10 -1.39 -18.01
N ASP A 179 8.86 -1.24 -16.93
CA ASP A 179 8.61 -0.23 -15.91
C ASP A 179 8.81 1.20 -16.42
N ALA A 180 9.69 1.40 -17.41
CA ALA A 180 9.98 2.73 -17.93
C ALA A 180 8.73 3.40 -18.54
N ASP A 181 7.96 2.67 -19.35
CA ASP A 181 6.74 3.21 -19.99
C ASP A 181 5.68 3.56 -18.93
N ARG A 182 5.59 2.76 -17.88
CA ARG A 182 4.67 2.96 -16.76
C ARG A 182 5.06 4.20 -15.96
N ASP A 183 6.33 4.31 -15.57
CA ASP A 183 6.84 5.46 -14.82
C ASP A 183 6.67 6.75 -15.64
N MET A 184 6.96 6.71 -16.96
CA MET A 184 6.73 7.82 -17.88
C MET A 184 5.25 8.22 -17.99
N HIS A 185 4.35 7.23 -18.03
CA HIS A 185 2.92 7.52 -18.03
C HIS A 185 2.49 8.21 -16.72
N LEU A 186 2.96 7.72 -15.57
CA LEU A 186 2.61 8.29 -14.26
C LEU A 186 3.08 9.73 -14.10
N ILE A 187 4.34 10.01 -14.43
CA ILE A 187 4.87 11.37 -14.34
C ILE A 187 4.14 12.32 -15.30
N SER A 188 3.67 11.83 -16.46
CA SER A 188 2.82 12.63 -17.38
C SER A 188 1.45 12.98 -16.79
N LEU A 189 1.00 12.22 -15.77
CA LEU A 189 -0.23 12.46 -15.01
C LEU A 189 0.01 13.25 -13.71
N GLY A 190 1.22 13.78 -13.50
CA GLY A 190 1.56 14.55 -12.30
C GLY A 190 1.81 13.71 -11.05
N TRP A 191 2.19 12.44 -11.22
CA TRP A 191 2.57 11.57 -10.10
C TRP A 191 4.08 11.56 -9.90
N LEU A 192 4.52 11.80 -8.67
CA LEU A 192 5.88 11.51 -8.26
C LEU A 192 6.02 10.00 -8.06
N VAL A 193 7.02 9.37 -8.68
CA VAL A 193 7.28 7.93 -8.53
C VAL A 193 8.53 7.74 -7.67
N LEU A 194 8.42 6.95 -6.61
CA LEU A 194 9.49 6.54 -5.72
C LEU A 194 9.55 5.01 -5.67
N ARG A 195 10.67 4.43 -6.12
CA ARG A 195 10.85 2.99 -6.11
C ARG A 195 11.90 2.58 -5.09
N PHE A 196 11.58 1.62 -4.24
CA PHE A 196 12.54 0.92 -3.40
C PHE A 196 12.74 -0.49 -3.94
N SER A 197 13.90 -1.10 -3.70
CA SER A 197 13.98 -2.56 -3.82
C SER A 197 13.32 -3.23 -2.60
N GLU A 198 12.71 -4.41 -2.78
CA GLU A 198 12.21 -5.22 -1.67
C GLU A 198 13.29 -5.46 -0.61
N MET A 199 14.52 -5.69 -1.05
CA MET A 199 15.70 -5.84 -0.20
C MET A 199 15.92 -4.65 0.73
N GLN A 200 15.77 -3.41 0.24
CA GLN A 200 15.91 -2.20 1.05
C GLN A 200 14.80 -2.08 2.07
N VAL A 201 13.57 -2.38 1.68
CA VAL A 201 12.43 -2.34 2.60
C VAL A 201 12.61 -3.38 3.71
N HIS A 202 13.09 -4.57 3.36
CA HIS A 202 13.34 -5.64 4.32
C HIS A 202 14.46 -5.29 5.31
N HIS A 203 15.63 -4.87 4.83
CA HIS A 203 16.81 -4.65 5.67
C HIS A 203 16.87 -3.26 6.31
N ASN A 204 16.25 -2.26 5.68
CA ASN A 204 16.24 -0.88 6.15
C ASN A 204 14.87 -0.21 6.00
N LEU A 205 13.87 -0.78 6.66
CA LEU A 205 12.52 -0.23 6.75
C LEU A 205 12.52 1.24 7.25
N LYS A 206 13.33 1.54 8.27
CA LYS A 206 13.41 2.87 8.86
C LYS A 206 13.94 3.90 7.87
N GLY A 207 15.02 3.59 7.18
CA GLY A 207 15.57 4.42 6.11
C GLY A 207 14.54 4.69 5.02
N CYS A 208 13.80 3.67 4.56
CA CYS A 208 12.73 3.84 3.57
C CYS A 208 11.66 4.85 4.03
N VAL A 209 11.23 4.76 5.30
CA VAL A 209 10.27 5.71 5.89
C VAL A 209 10.84 7.12 5.98
N GLN A 210 12.11 7.26 6.39
CA GLN A 210 12.79 8.55 6.46
C GLN A 210 12.94 9.21 5.09
N GLU A 211 13.18 8.42 4.03
CA GLU A 211 13.29 8.94 2.67
C GLU A 211 11.97 9.48 2.15
N VAL A 212 10.86 8.78 2.44
CA VAL A 212 9.52 9.28 2.15
C VAL A 212 9.27 10.59 2.91
N GLU A 213 9.61 10.67 4.20
CA GLU A 213 9.49 11.92 4.97
C GLU A 213 10.34 13.04 4.37
N ARG A 214 11.59 12.76 3.99
CA ARG A 214 12.51 13.73 3.39
C ARG A 214 11.93 14.32 2.10
N ILE A 215 11.40 13.47 1.22
CA ILE A 215 10.73 13.91 -0.03
C ILE A 215 9.52 14.81 0.29
N LEU A 216 8.67 14.40 1.24
CA LEU A 216 7.50 15.19 1.63
C LEU A 216 7.91 16.56 2.19
N ARG A 217 8.96 16.62 3.04
CA ARG A 217 9.48 17.88 3.59
C ARG A 217 10.08 18.76 2.51
N LEU A 218 10.92 18.23 1.64
CA LEU A 218 11.50 19.00 0.55
C LEU A 218 10.43 19.67 -0.31
N ILE A 219 9.35 18.94 -0.64
CA ILE A 219 8.28 19.45 -1.51
C ILE A 219 7.42 20.50 -0.79
N PHE A 220 6.97 20.21 0.44
CA PHE A 220 5.96 21.03 1.09
C PHE A 220 6.51 22.26 1.84
N ILE A 221 7.78 22.23 2.21
CA ILE A 221 8.38 23.26 3.08
C ILE A 221 9.83 23.58 2.72
N GLY A 222 10.44 22.90 1.75
CA GLY A 222 11.81 23.17 1.30
C GLY A 222 12.93 22.68 2.23
N GLU A 223 12.63 21.79 3.19
CA GLU A 223 13.64 21.27 4.12
C GLU A 223 14.21 19.93 3.65
N ASP A 224 15.53 19.87 3.45
CA ASP A 224 16.25 18.60 3.30
C ASP A 224 16.68 18.09 4.67
N VAL A 225 16.34 16.84 4.97
CA VAL A 225 16.70 16.19 6.25
C VAL A 225 17.55 14.95 5.97
N PRO A 226 18.58 14.67 6.80
CA PRO A 226 19.39 13.48 6.60
C PRO A 226 18.57 12.19 6.67
N THR A 227 18.85 11.27 5.74
CA THR A 227 18.27 9.92 5.74
C THR A 227 19.39 8.89 5.81
N GLU A 228 19.08 7.66 6.23
CA GLU A 228 20.05 6.56 6.23
C GLU A 228 20.56 6.18 4.83
N PHE A 229 19.99 6.75 3.76
CA PHE A 229 20.50 6.64 2.39
C PHE A 229 21.62 7.64 2.07
N THR A 230 21.89 8.61 2.95
CA THR A 230 23.01 9.54 2.80
C THR A 230 24.33 8.84 3.13
N GLY A 231 25.04 8.38 2.09
CA GLY A 231 26.40 7.81 2.22
C GLY A 231 26.50 6.30 2.46
N GLY A 232 25.38 5.55 2.43
CA GLY A 232 25.34 4.10 2.64
C GLY A 232 25.60 3.24 1.39
N LYS A 233 25.67 1.90 1.57
CA LYS A 233 25.72 0.92 0.47
C LYS A 233 24.45 1.05 -0.38
N ARG A 234 24.63 1.31 -1.67
CA ARG A 234 23.54 1.40 -2.64
C ARG A 234 23.07 0.00 -3.02
N THR A 235 21.75 -0.17 -3.21
CA THR A 235 21.22 -1.36 -3.86
C THR A 235 21.15 -1.08 -5.35
N TYR A 236 22.03 -1.69 -6.12
CA TYR A 236 22.00 -1.57 -7.58
C TYR A 236 20.78 -2.27 -8.16
N ARG A 237 20.28 -1.72 -9.28
CA ARG A 237 19.29 -2.42 -10.10
C ARG A 237 19.90 -3.68 -10.71
N TRP A 238 19.04 -4.60 -11.12
CA TRP A 238 19.45 -5.88 -11.70
C TRP A 238 19.09 -5.97 -13.17
N THR A 239 19.87 -6.75 -13.91
CA THR A 239 19.51 -7.16 -15.27
C THR A 239 18.54 -8.35 -15.21
N ARG A 240 17.95 -8.69 -16.35
CA ARG A 240 17.06 -9.85 -16.47
C ARG A 240 17.79 -11.15 -16.12
N GLU A 241 19.02 -11.29 -16.60
CA GLU A 241 19.88 -12.47 -16.38
C GLU A 241 20.21 -12.61 -14.90
N ARG A 242 20.54 -11.49 -14.22
CA ARG A 242 20.83 -11.51 -12.78
C ARG A 242 19.61 -11.91 -11.96
N ALA A 243 18.43 -11.42 -12.33
CA ALA A 243 17.17 -11.82 -11.71
C ALA A 243 16.86 -13.31 -11.92
N SER A 244 17.13 -13.86 -13.10
CA SER A 244 16.98 -15.30 -13.36
C SER A 244 17.88 -16.15 -12.46
N ILE A 245 19.17 -15.79 -12.35
CA ILE A 245 20.11 -16.48 -11.46
C ILE A 245 19.62 -16.41 -10.01
N TRP A 246 19.17 -15.25 -9.56
CA TRP A 246 18.62 -15.09 -8.21
C TRP A 246 17.35 -15.91 -7.97
N ALA A 247 16.51 -16.12 -8.99
CA ALA A 247 15.35 -16.99 -8.88
C ALA A 247 15.76 -18.46 -8.70
N GLU A 248 16.74 -18.94 -9.47
CA GLU A 248 17.28 -20.30 -9.34
C GLU A 248 17.94 -20.53 -7.96
N GLU A 249 18.67 -19.52 -7.47
CA GLU A 249 19.29 -19.54 -6.15
C GLU A 249 18.29 -19.36 -4.99
N LYS A 250 17.01 -19.09 -5.28
CA LYS A 250 15.98 -18.74 -4.27
C LYS A 250 16.41 -17.57 -3.39
N TYR A 251 17.03 -16.55 -4.00
CA TYR A 251 17.65 -15.44 -3.31
C TYR A 251 16.66 -14.68 -2.40
N ARG A 252 15.44 -14.40 -2.89
CA ARG A 252 14.34 -13.79 -2.11
C ARG A 252 13.99 -14.62 -0.89
N GLU A 253 13.78 -15.91 -1.05
CA GLU A 253 13.45 -16.83 0.04
C GLU A 253 14.51 -16.83 1.13
N GLN A 254 15.79 -16.78 0.74
CA GLN A 254 16.91 -16.73 1.68
C GLN A 254 16.88 -15.46 2.55
N TYR A 255 16.78 -14.28 1.94
CA TYR A 255 16.85 -13.03 2.71
C TYR A 255 15.52 -12.69 3.41
N LEU A 256 14.37 -13.05 2.83
CA LEU A 256 13.07 -12.85 3.47
C LEU A 256 12.77 -13.89 4.54
N GLN A 257 13.48 -15.04 4.52
CA GLN A 257 13.19 -16.20 5.36
C GLN A 257 11.76 -16.74 5.15
N VAL A 258 11.35 -16.81 3.88
CA VAL A 258 10.03 -17.32 3.47
C VAL A 258 10.20 -18.44 2.45
N THR A 259 9.13 -19.22 2.22
CA THR A 259 9.09 -20.19 1.11
C THR A 259 7.94 -19.82 0.19
N PHE A 260 8.24 -19.60 -1.10
CA PHE A 260 7.21 -19.37 -2.09
C PHE A 260 6.70 -20.71 -2.66
N PRO A 261 5.41 -20.79 -3.03
CA PRO A 261 4.87 -21.95 -3.71
C PRO A 261 5.53 -22.10 -5.08
N SER A 262 6.07 -23.28 -5.39
CA SER A 262 6.53 -23.60 -6.73
C SER A 262 5.35 -23.74 -7.70
N PRO A 263 5.50 -23.37 -8.98
CA PRO A 263 4.45 -23.63 -9.95
C PRO A 263 4.19 -25.14 -9.98
N LYS A 264 2.94 -25.55 -9.81
CA LYS A 264 2.55 -26.95 -10.00
C LYS A 264 2.97 -27.31 -11.43
N CYS A 265 3.93 -28.22 -11.57
CA CYS A 265 4.23 -28.82 -12.86
C CYS A 265 2.90 -29.36 -13.43
N PRO A 266 2.50 -29.03 -14.67
CA PRO A 266 1.36 -29.70 -15.27
C PRO A 266 1.68 -31.18 -15.28
N THR A 267 0.99 -31.95 -14.44
CA THR A 267 0.99 -33.40 -14.50
C THR A 267 0.69 -33.75 -15.94
N SER A 268 1.61 -34.49 -16.57
CA SER A 268 1.43 -35.03 -17.91
C SER A 268 0.02 -35.58 -18.02
N SER A 269 -0.75 -34.98 -18.94
CA SER A 269 -2.08 -35.42 -19.33
C SER A 269 -2.12 -36.95 -19.44
N GLU A 270 -3.06 -37.56 -18.73
CA GLU A 270 -3.55 -38.90 -19.06
C GLU A 270 -3.79 -38.96 -20.57
N GLU A 271 -3.09 -39.88 -21.23
CA GLU A 271 -3.37 -40.28 -22.60
C GLU A 271 -4.83 -40.75 -22.66
N THR A 272 -5.73 -39.87 -23.06
CA THR A 272 -7.06 -40.26 -23.50
C THR A 272 -6.90 -40.66 -24.95
N SER A 273 -6.74 -41.95 -25.20
CA SER A 273 -6.79 -42.53 -26.53
C SER A 273 -8.20 -42.37 -27.11
N ASP A 274 -8.31 -41.64 -28.22
CA ASP A 274 -9.52 -41.54 -29.03
C ASP A 274 -9.86 -42.88 -29.73
N PRO A 275 -11.14 -43.10 -30.11
CA PRO A 275 -11.72 -44.42 -30.34
C PRO A 275 -11.60 -44.91 -31.80
N LEU A 276 -11.47 -46.22 -31.97
CA LEU A 276 -11.70 -46.91 -33.25
C LEU A 276 -13.06 -47.60 -33.24
N ASP A 277 -13.80 -47.31 -34.31
CA ASP A 277 -15.11 -47.80 -34.72
C ASP A 277 -15.03 -49.25 -35.25
N GLU A 278 -15.86 -50.15 -34.73
CA GLU A 278 -16.37 -51.30 -35.49
C GLU A 278 -17.64 -51.92 -34.84
N SER A 279 -18.78 -51.67 -35.50
CA SER A 279 -19.97 -52.53 -35.71
C SER A 279 -20.40 -53.60 -34.68
N ALA A 280 -21.65 -53.46 -34.22
CA ALA A 280 -22.48 -54.36 -33.39
C ALA A 280 -22.87 -55.69 -34.11
N PRO A 281 -23.49 -56.72 -33.45
CA PRO A 281 -24.86 -56.61 -32.90
C PRO A 281 -25.21 -57.41 -31.60
N ILE A 282 -26.13 -56.81 -30.83
CA ILE A 282 -27.34 -57.36 -30.16
C ILE A 282 -27.31 -58.80 -29.57
N SER A 283 -27.51 -58.89 -28.25
CA SER A 283 -28.42 -59.86 -27.62
C SER A 283 -28.90 -59.37 -26.25
N GLU A 284 -30.19 -59.60 -25.99
CA GLU A 284 -31.02 -59.16 -24.86
C GLU A 284 -30.82 -60.00 -23.57
N GLU A 285 -31.63 -59.69 -22.53
CA GLU A 285 -31.78 -60.29 -21.18
C GLU A 285 -30.96 -59.63 -20.05
N GLU A 286 -31.47 -59.29 -18.85
CA GLU A 286 -32.82 -59.33 -18.26
C GLU A 286 -32.80 -58.48 -16.95
N ASN A 287 -33.99 -58.05 -16.56
CA ASN A 287 -34.52 -57.44 -15.33
C ASN A 287 -33.80 -57.41 -13.95
N MET A 288 -34.01 -56.24 -13.32
CA MET A 288 -34.52 -55.97 -11.94
C MET A 288 -33.59 -55.75 -10.72
N PRO A 289 -34.05 -54.94 -9.72
CA PRO A 289 -33.24 -54.07 -8.85
C PRO A 289 -33.32 -54.44 -7.35
N LEU A 290 -32.59 -53.68 -6.51
CA LEU A 290 -32.73 -53.32 -5.07
C LEU A 290 -31.29 -53.07 -4.55
N SER A 291 -30.96 -52.17 -3.61
CA SER A 291 -31.70 -51.52 -2.53
C SER A 291 -30.90 -50.30 -2.03
N GLN A 292 -31.62 -49.44 -1.30
CA GLN A 292 -31.13 -48.31 -0.53
C GLN A 292 -30.18 -48.73 0.60
N SER A 293 -29.22 -47.87 0.95
CA SER A 293 -28.78 -47.71 2.34
C SER A 293 -28.10 -46.35 2.55
N THR A 294 -28.50 -45.72 3.64
CA THR A 294 -28.26 -44.38 4.15
C THR A 294 -27.00 -44.27 5.02
N SER A 295 -26.40 -43.08 5.11
CA SER A 295 -25.75 -42.49 6.32
C SER A 295 -24.88 -41.30 5.85
N SER A 296 -25.25 -40.02 5.99
CA SER A 296 -25.36 -39.17 7.20
C SER A 296 -24.02 -38.78 7.88
N LEU A 297 -23.92 -37.48 8.18
CA LEU A 297 -23.00 -36.74 9.07
C LEU A 297 -21.74 -36.14 8.39
N ALA A 298 -21.74 -34.83 8.10
CA ALA A 298 -21.54 -33.67 9.01
C ALA A 298 -20.04 -33.34 9.12
N GLU A 299 -19.60 -32.25 8.48
CA GLU A 299 -19.30 -30.95 9.13
C GLU A 299 -18.23 -31.07 10.22
N GLU A 300 -17.00 -30.64 9.91
CA GLU A 300 -16.26 -29.71 10.77
C GLU A 300 -15.31 -28.85 9.93
N ALA A 301 -15.19 -27.60 10.39
CA ALA A 301 -14.64 -26.46 9.71
C ALA A 301 -13.10 -26.37 9.79
N PHE A 302 -12.50 -25.82 8.73
CA PHE A 302 -11.34 -24.93 8.75
C PHE A 302 -11.44 -23.93 7.60
#